data_AF-A0A839LL89-F1
#
_entry.id   AF-A0A839LL89-F1
#
_cell.length_a   1.000
_cell.length_b   1.000
_cell.length_c   1.000
_cell.angle_alpha   90.00
_cell.angle_beta   90.00
_cell.angle_gamma   90.00
#
_symmetry.space_group_name_H-M   'P 1'
#
loop_
_entity.id
_entity.type
_entity.pdbx_description
1 polymer ?
#
loop_
_entity_poly.entity_id
_entity_poly.type
_entity_poly.pdbx_seq_one_letter_code
_entity_poly.pdbx_strand_id
1 'polypeptide(L)'
;MSALPEFLHLPLMGQALWLWLVFACTVATLLALDLGVLHKADREIGIRESLWLSAGYISVALLFGAWLWWHLGPQSGMEYLTGFVIEKSLSMDNVFVIALIFSFFAVPRQ
;
A
#
# COMPACT_ATOMS: atom_id res chain seq x y z
N MET A 1 -25.69 26.36 -9.28
CA MET A 1 -25.24 25.50 -8.17
C MET A 1 -25.10 24.07 -8.68
N SER A 2 -24.08 23.80 -9.51
CA SER A 2 -23.82 22.47 -10.09
C SER A 2 -22.38 22.32 -10.61
N ALA A 3 -21.44 23.15 -10.16
CA ALA A 3 -20.07 23.14 -10.67
C ALA A 3 -19.23 22.00 -10.05
N LEU A 4 -19.50 21.61 -8.80
CA LEU A 4 -18.75 20.56 -8.08
C LEU A 4 -18.69 19.19 -8.81
N PRO A 5 -19.79 18.62 -9.33
CA PRO A 5 -19.70 17.36 -10.08
C PRO A 5 -18.87 17.52 -11.36
N GLU A 6 -18.94 18.67 -12.03
CA GLU A 6 -18.16 18.95 -13.24
C GLU A 6 -16.65 19.03 -12.93
N PHE A 7 -16.27 19.67 -11.82
CA PHE A 7 -14.87 19.70 -11.34
C PHE A 7 -14.31 18.30 -11.05
N LEU A 8 -15.12 17.38 -10.50
CA LEU A 8 -14.69 16.01 -10.17
C LEU A 8 -14.41 15.15 -11.41
N HIS A 9 -15.01 15.49 -12.55
CA HIS A 9 -14.79 14.80 -13.82
C HIS A 9 -13.70 15.43 -14.68
N LEU A 10 -13.01 16.47 -14.19
CA LEU A 10 -11.92 17.08 -14.93
C LEU A 10 -10.83 16.03 -15.22
N PRO A 11 -10.39 15.93 -16.48
CA PRO A 11 -9.32 15.03 -16.85
C PRO A 11 -8.00 15.57 -16.29
N LEU A 12 -7.46 14.87 -15.29
CA LEU A 12 -6.13 15.08 -14.73
C LEU A 12 -5.26 13.87 -15.06
N MET A 13 -4.16 14.10 -15.79
CA MET A 13 -3.23 13.05 -16.22
C MET A 13 -3.94 11.84 -16.89
N GLY A 14 -4.92 12.13 -17.75
CA GLY A 14 -5.63 11.10 -18.51
C GLY A 14 -6.73 10.35 -17.73
N GLN A 15 -7.01 10.71 -16.48
CA GLN A 15 -8.12 10.14 -15.69
C GLN A 15 -8.92 11.22 -14.95
N ALA A 16 -10.14 10.91 -14.55
CA ALA A 16 -10.98 11.86 -13.83
C ALA A 16 -10.42 12.19 -12.44
N LEU A 17 -10.52 13.45 -12.03
CA LEU A 17 -10.01 13.95 -10.75
C LEU A 17 -10.49 13.13 -9.54
N TRP A 18 -11.73 12.64 -9.56
CA TRP A 18 -12.25 11.82 -8.47
C TRP A 18 -11.48 10.51 -8.26
N LEU A 19 -10.90 9.89 -9.30
CA LEU A 19 -10.07 8.68 -9.16
C LEU A 19 -8.79 8.99 -8.37
N TRP A 20 -8.17 10.14 -8.66
CA TRP A 20 -7.00 10.62 -7.92
C TRP A 20 -7.35 10.93 -6.46
N LEU A 21 -8.53 11.51 -6.21
CA LEU A 21 -9.00 11.75 -4.83
C LEU A 21 -9.24 10.45 -4.07
N VAL A 22 -9.83 9.43 -4.70
CA VAL A 22 -10.00 8.10 -4.08
C VAL A 22 -8.66 7.45 -3.77
N PHE A 23 -7.71 7.49 -4.71
CA PHE A 23 -6.35 6.99 -4.48
C PHE A 23 -5.66 7.72 -3.32
N ALA A 24 -5.62 9.06 -3.37
CA ALA A 24 -4.98 9.88 -2.34
C ALA A 24 -5.62 9.68 -0.97
N CYS A 25 -6.95 9.58 -0.91
CA CYS A 25 -7.69 9.31 0.33
C CYS A 25 -7.35 7.92 0.88
N THR A 26 -7.25 6.90 0.02
CA THR A 26 -6.86 5.54 0.41
C THR A 26 -5.45 5.51 1.00
N VAL A 27 -4.48 6.15 0.33
CA VAL A 27 -3.09 6.25 0.81
C VAL A 27 -3.01 7.04 2.12
N ALA A 28 -3.68 8.18 2.22
CA ALA A 28 -3.69 9.00 3.42
C ALA A 28 -4.32 8.25 4.61
N THR A 29 -5.39 7.49 4.38
CA THR A 29 -6.02 6.65 5.41
C THR A 29 -5.05 5.57 5.90
N LEU A 30 -4.40 4.85 4.99
CA LEU A 30 -3.41 3.84 5.36
C LEU A 30 -2.23 4.43 6.12
N LEU A 31 -1.72 5.59 5.70
CA LEU A 31 -0.63 6.27 6.38
C LEU A 31 -1.03 6.76 7.78
N ALA A 32 -2.24 7.31 7.92
CA ALA A 32 -2.77 7.73 9.21
C ALA A 32 -2.99 6.54 10.16
N LEU A 33 -3.40 5.38 9.65
CA LEU A 33 -3.51 4.15 10.43
C LEU A 33 -2.14 3.64 10.87
N ASP A 34 -1.16 3.62 9.96
CA ASP A 34 0.19 3.12 10.24
C ASP A 34 0.93 4.00 11.27
N LEU A 35 0.90 5.32 11.08
CA LEU A 35 1.55 6.28 11.99
C LEU A 35 0.76 6.54 13.27
N GLY A 36 -0.58 6.52 13.20
CA GLY A 36 -1.44 6.93 14.31
C GLY A 36 -1.86 5.80 15.24
N VAL A 37 -2.23 4.64 14.69
CA VAL A 37 -2.81 3.52 15.45
C VAL A 37 -1.77 2.46 15.79
N LEU A 38 -0.90 2.11 14.82
CA LEU A 38 0.07 1.03 14.96
C LEU A 38 1.33 1.42 15.74
N HIS A 39 1.84 2.64 15.57
CA HIS A 39 3.03 3.13 16.28
C HIS A 39 2.76 3.64 17.71
N LYS A 40 1.54 3.48 18.23
CA LYS A 40 1.16 4.07 19.53
C LYS A 40 1.64 3.25 20.75
N ALA A 41 2.19 2.06 20.56
CA ALA A 41 2.66 1.21 21.65
C ALA A 41 4.02 0.58 21.30
N ASP A 42 5.03 0.87 22.12
CA ASP A 42 6.33 0.17 22.16
C ASP A 42 6.12 -1.27 22.63
N ARG A 43 5.54 -2.10 21.76
CA ARG A 43 5.32 -3.52 22.02
C ARG A 43 6.10 -4.31 20.99
N GLU A 44 6.92 -5.25 21.45
CA GLU A 44 7.60 -6.19 20.57
C GLU A 44 6.56 -6.92 19.71
N ILE A 45 6.52 -6.59 18.41
CA ILE A 45 5.61 -7.25 17.48
C ILE A 45 6.17 -8.65 17.22
N GLY A 46 5.51 -9.67 17.77
CA GLY A 46 5.86 -11.05 17.53
C GLY A 46 5.66 -11.44 16.06
N ILE A 47 6.40 -12.43 15.58
CA ILE A 47 6.37 -12.91 14.18
C ILE A 47 4.94 -13.16 13.67
N ARG A 48 4.07 -13.75 14.51
CA ARG A 48 2.67 -14.03 14.15
C ARG A 48 1.86 -12.75 13.91
N GLU A 49 2.09 -11.73 14.73
CA GLU A 49 1.40 -10.45 14.62
C GLU A 49 1.91 -9.66 13.40
N SER A 50 3.21 -9.67 13.15
CA SER A 50 3.80 -9.09 11.93
C SER A 50 3.25 -9.72 10.65
N LEU A 51 3.07 -11.05 10.63
CA LEU A 51 2.49 -11.75 9.49
C LEU A 51 1.03 -11.37 9.26
N TRP A 52 0.23 -11.26 10.32
CA TRP A 52 -1.16 -10.83 10.22
C TRP A 52 -1.30 -9.39 9.74
N LEU A 53 -0.47 -8.48 10.26
CA LEU A 53 -0.43 -7.10 9.81
C LEU A 53 -0.05 -7.00 8.33
N SER A 54 0.99 -7.74 7.92
CA SER A 54 1.41 -7.81 6.52
C SER A 54 0.28 -8.37 5.62
N ALA A 55 -0.38 -9.44 6.03
CA ALA A 55 -1.51 -10.01 5.30
C ALA A 55 -2.69 -9.04 5.18
N GLY A 56 -2.97 -8.25 6.23
CA GLY A 56 -3.97 -7.19 6.21
C GLY A 56 -3.65 -6.12 5.16
N TYR A 57 -2.42 -5.61 5.14
CA TYR A 57 -1.99 -4.64 4.14
C TYR A 57 -2.01 -5.18 2.71
N ILE A 58 -1.58 -6.43 2.51
CA ILE A 58 -1.66 -7.08 1.19
C ILE A 58 -3.12 -7.19 0.75
N SER A 59 -4.02 -7.54 1.68
CA SER A 59 -5.45 -7.66 1.38
C SER A 59 -6.06 -6.32 0.95
N VAL A 60 -5.72 -5.21 1.62
CA VAL A 60 -6.18 -3.87 1.20
C VAL A 60 -5.65 -3.50 -0.19
N ALA A 61 -4.37 -3.77 -0.48
CA ALA A 61 -3.80 -3.52 -1.79
C ALA A 61 -4.49 -4.35 -2.90
N LEU A 62 -4.74 -5.63 -2.65
CA LEU A 62 -5.44 -6.49 -3.60
C LEU A 62 -6.89 -6.06 -3.82
N LEU A 63 -7.61 -5.64 -2.77
CA LEU A 63 -8.96 -5.09 -2.89
C LEU A 63 -8.98 -3.82 -3.72
N PHE A 64 -8.02 -2.92 -3.50
CA PHE A 64 -7.88 -1.71 -4.32
C PHE A 64 -7.58 -2.05 -5.78
N GLY A 65 -6.67 -3.00 -6.03
CA GLY A 65 -6.37 -3.48 -7.38
C GLY A 65 -7.57 -4.13 -8.09
N ALA A 66 -8.36 -4.93 -7.37
CA ALA A 66 -9.59 -5.52 -7.90
C ALA A 66 -10.65 -4.46 -8.23
N TRP A 67 -10.78 -3.43 -7.38
CA TRP A 67 -11.64 -2.29 -7.67
C TRP A 67 -11.16 -1.51 -8.90
N LEU A 68 -9.85 -1.29 -9.02
CA LEU A 68 -9.24 -0.65 -10.19
C LEU A 68 -9.52 -1.44 -11.46
N TRP A 69 -9.37 -2.77 -11.41
CA TRP A 69 -9.67 -3.67 -12.52
C TRP A 69 -11.13 -3.54 -12.97
N TRP A 70 -12.07 -3.47 -12.02
CA TRP A 70 -13.49 -3.33 -12.34
C TRP A 70 -13.82 -1.97 -12.98
N HIS A 71 -13.18 -0.89 -12.52
CA HIS A 71 -13.50 0.47 -13.00
C HIS A 71 -12.74 0.92 -14.24
N LEU A 72 -11.45 0.61 -14.33
CA LEU A 72 -10.56 1.06 -15.41
C LEU A 72 -10.26 -0.05 -16.42
N GLY A 73 -10.69 -1.27 -16.11
CA GLY A 73 -10.58 -2.43 -16.97
C GLY A 73 -9.34 -3.30 -16.70
N PRO A 74 -9.22 -4.41 -17.45
CA PRO A 74 -8.22 -5.43 -17.20
C PRO A 74 -6.77 -4.95 -17.33
N GLN A 75 -6.50 -4.04 -18.27
CA GLN A 75 -5.14 -3.56 -18.51
C GLN A 75 -4.59 -2.79 -17.30
N SER A 76 -5.32 -1.79 -16.80
CA SER A 76 -4.90 -1.02 -15.62
C SER A 76 -4.83 -1.88 -14.36
N GLY A 77 -5.74 -2.85 -14.21
CA GLY A 77 -5.68 -3.81 -13.11
C GLY A 77 -4.43 -4.69 -13.14
N MET A 78 -4.03 -5.17 -14.32
CA MET A 78 -2.78 -5.90 -14.52
C MET A 78 -1.56 -5.02 -14.25
N GLU A 79 -1.51 -3.80 -14.79
CA GLU A 79 -0.41 -2.86 -14.56
C GLU A 79 -0.22 -2.57 -13.06
N TYR A 80 -1.32 -2.35 -12.33
CA TYR A 80 -1.29 -2.17 -10.87
C TYR A 80 -0.77 -3.42 -10.15
N LEU A 81 -1.30 -4.60 -10.46
CA LEU A 81 -0.90 -5.84 -9.79
C LEU A 81 0.57 -6.18 -10.07
N THR A 82 1.00 -6.00 -11.32
CA THR A 82 2.40 -6.17 -11.71
C THR A 82 3.29 -5.20 -10.95
N GLY A 83 2.95 -3.91 -10.89
CA GLY A 83 3.67 -2.93 -10.09
C GLY A 83 3.74 -3.32 -8.61
N PHE A 84 2.60 -3.69 -8.02
CA PHE A 84 2.51 -4.13 -6.63
C PHE A 84 3.44 -5.32 -6.32
N VAL A 85 3.44 -6.35 -7.17
CA VAL A 85 4.29 -7.53 -6.99
C VAL A 85 5.76 -7.17 -7.15
N ILE A 86 6.12 -6.34 -8.14
CA ILE A 86 7.49 -5.87 -8.34
C ILE A 86 7.99 -5.10 -7.13
N GLU A 87 7.23 -4.12 -6.65
CA GLU A 87 7.59 -3.31 -5.48
C GLU A 87 7.70 -4.18 -4.21
N LYS A 88 6.79 -5.14 -4.02
CA LYS A 88 6.86 -6.07 -2.89
C LYS A 88 8.09 -6.97 -2.97
N SER A 89 8.43 -7.49 -4.14
CA SER A 89 9.65 -8.29 -4.33
C SER A 89 10.91 -7.49 -4.01
N LEU A 90 10.98 -6.22 -4.44
CA LEU A 90 12.11 -5.33 -4.15
C LEU A 90 12.23 -5.07 -2.65
N SER A 91 11.11 -4.84 -1.96
CA SER A 91 11.11 -4.67 -0.50
C SER A 91 11.59 -5.92 0.25
N MET A 92 11.25 -7.11 -0.24
CA MET A 92 11.64 -8.38 0.38
C MET A 92 13.13 -8.68 0.20
N ASP A 93 13.69 -8.35 -0.96
CA ASP A 93 15.14 -8.43 -1.22
C ASP A 93 15.93 -7.54 -0.25
N ASN A 94 15.49 -6.30 -0.07
CA ASN A 94 16.11 -5.37 0.89
C ASN A 94 16.09 -5.90 2.33
N VAL A 95 14.95 -6.42 2.80
CA VAL A 95 14.83 -6.99 4.16
C VAL A 95 15.73 -8.22 4.32
N PHE A 96 15.84 -9.06 3.29
CA PHE A 96 16.70 -10.24 3.32
C PHE A 96 18.18 -9.86 3.44
N VAL A 97 18.65 -8.89 2.65
CA VAL A 97 20.03 -8.38 2.71
C VAL A 97 20.34 -7.81 4.09
N ILE A 98 19.45 -7.00 4.66
CA ILE A 98 19.62 -6.42 6.01
C ILE A 98 19.69 -7.53 7.07
N ALA A 99 18.81 -8.52 7.00
CA ALA A 99 18.80 -9.65 7.93
C ALA A 99 20.09 -10.47 7.87
N LEU A 100 20.63 -10.70 6.65
CA LEU A 100 21.92 -11.38 6.46
C LEU A 100 23.06 -10.60 7.11
N ILE A 101 23.12 -9.29 6.88
CA ILE A 101 24.15 -8.40 7.46
C ILE A 101 24.08 -8.44 9.00
N PHE A 102 22.89 -8.28 9.60
CA PHE A 102 22.73 -8.33 11.05
C PHE A 102 23.08 -9.70 11.63
N SER A 103 22.75 -10.78 10.92
CA SER A 103 23.13 -12.13 11.32
C SER A 103 24.65 -12.34 11.25
N PHE A 104 25.33 -11.82 10.23
CA PHE A 104 26.78 -11.93 10.07
C PHE A 104 27.54 -11.21 11.20
N PHE A 105 27.06 -10.02 11.59
CA PHE A 105 27.63 -9.25 12.69
C PHE A 105 27.12 -9.64 14.09
N ALA A 106 26.26 -10.67 14.18
CA ALA A 106 25.64 -11.11 15.43
C ALA A 106 24.98 -9.96 16.22
N VAL A 107 24.33 -9.02 15.52
CA VAL A 107 23.63 -7.89 16.15
C VAL A 107 22.49 -8.45 17.02
N PRO A 108 22.47 -8.17 18.34
CA PRO A 108 21.47 -8.70 19.23
C PRO A 108 20.07 -8.23 18.82
N ARG A 109 19.09 -9.16 18.90
CA ARG A 109 17.68 -8.89 18.63
C ARG A 109 17.09 -8.16 19.83
N GLN A 110 17.28 -6.85 19.87
CA GLN A 110 16.59 -5.93 20.77
C GLN A 110 15.48 -5.26 19.98
#